data_AF-A0A077XYC6-F1
#
_entry.id   AF-A0A077XYC6-F1
#
_cell.length_a   1.000
_cell.length_b   1.000
_cell.length_c   1.000
_cell.angle_alpha   90.00
_cell.angle_beta   90.00
_cell.angle_gamma   90.00
#
_symmetry.space_group_name_H-M   'P 1'
#
loop_
_entity.id
_entity.type
_entity.pdbx_description
1 polymer ?
#
loop_
_entity_poly.entity_id
_entity_poly.type
_entity_poly.pdbx_seq_one_letter_code
_entity_poly.pdbx_strand_id
1 'polypeptide(L)' 'MNLETTLLIANSLHHKNICEITIGDEAKLAKDLPNGIKKGQELRLKGKSIFEFSKDGKIKKLVDVSR' A
#
# COMPACT_ATOMS: atom_id res chain seq x y z
N MET A 1 -5.28 12.97 18.88
CA MET A 1 -4.15 12.91 17.93
C MET A 1 -4.66 12.17 16.73
N ASN A 2 -5.03 12.91 15.69
CA ASN A 2 -5.56 12.31 14.45
C ASN A 2 -4.38 11.67 13.75
N LEU A 3 -4.41 10.35 13.57
CA LEU A 3 -3.44 9.64 12.76
C LEU A 3 -3.86 9.86 11.31
N GLU A 4 -3.35 10.93 10.69
CA GLU A 4 -3.43 11.08 9.24
C GLU A 4 -2.36 10.18 8.64
N THR A 5 -2.78 9.02 8.11
CA THR A 5 -1.93 8.16 7.29
C THR A 5 -2.13 8.58 5.85
N THR A 6 -1.08 9.14 5.23
CA THR A 6 -1.12 9.59 3.84
C THR A 6 -0.52 8.52 2.95
N LEU A 7 -1.38 7.73 2.31
CA LEU A 7 -0.96 6.79 1.26
C LEU A 7 -0.61 7.57 -0.01
N LEU A 8 0.63 7.46 -0.47
CA LEU A 8 1.08 8.08 -1.71
C LEU A 8 1.19 7.03 -2.81
N ILE A 9 0.48 7.25 -3.91
CA ILE A 9 0.70 6.49 -5.15
C ILE A 9 1.99 7.03 -5.78
N ALA A 10 3.06 6.23 -5.72
CA ALA A 10 4.34 6.60 -6.28
C ALA A 10 4.40 6.34 -7.80
N ASN A 11 3.71 5.29 -8.27
CA ASN A 11 3.62 4.96 -9.68
C ASN A 11 2.36 4.13 -9.98
N SER A 12 1.82 4.27 -11.19
CA SER A 12 0.75 3.43 -11.73
C SER A 12 1.11 2.97 -13.14
N LEU A 13 1.09 1.66 -13.38
CA LEU A 13 1.30 1.07 -14.69
C LEU A 13 0.05 0.32 -15.13
N HIS A 14 -0.44 0.63 -16.32
CA HIS A 14 -1.65 0.02 -16.86
C HIS A 14 -1.28 -0.85 -18.08
N HIS A 15 -1.71 -2.11 -18.06
CA HIS A 15 -1.56 -3.01 -19.20
C HIS A 15 -2.77 -3.93 -19.32
N LYS A 16 -3.53 -3.80 -20.43
CA LYS A 16 -4.78 -4.54 -20.67
C LYS A 16 -5.76 -4.33 -19.51
N ASN A 17 -6.14 -5.40 -18.83
CA ASN A 17 -7.02 -5.38 -17.66
C ASN A 17 -6.25 -5.43 -16.34
N ILE A 18 -4.94 -5.15 -16.36
CA ILE A 18 -4.09 -5.09 -15.17
C ILE A 18 -3.73 -3.64 -14.87
N CYS A 19 -3.84 -3.26 -13.59
CA CYS A 19 -3.26 -2.04 -13.05
C CYS A 19 -2.29 -2.42 -11.94
N GLU A 20 -1.04 -1.99 -12.07
CA GLU A 20 -0.04 -2.12 -11.03
C GLU A 20 0.14 -0.78 -10.33
N ILE A 21 -0.02 -0.77 -9.01
CA ILE A 21 0.16 0.43 -8.19
C ILE A 21 1.34 0.19 -7.27
N THR A 22 2.33 1.08 -7.35
CA THR A 22 3.39 1.17 -6.34
C THR A 22 2.96 2.18 -5.30
N ILE A 23 2.85 1.74 -4.06
CA ILE A 23 2.44 2.56 -2.92
C ILE A 23 3.67 2.82 -2.07
N GLY A 24 3.90 4.09 -1.74
CA GLY A 24 4.76 4.50 -0.65
C GLY A 24 3.90 5.01 0.49
N ASP A 25 4.25 4.66 1.72
CA ASP A 25 3.64 5.25 2.91
C ASP A 25 4.75 5.60 3.93
N GLU A 26 4.57 6.73 4.59
CA GLU A 26 5.37 7.15 5.73
C GLU A 26 4.43 7.26 6.93
N ALA A 27 4.52 6.28 7.84
CA ALA A 27 3.65 6.20 9.00
C ALA A 27 4.44 6.38 10.29
N LYS A 28 3.91 7.17 11.23
CA LYS A 28 4.45 7.21 12.61
C LYS A 28 3.66 6.27 13.50
N LEU A 29 4.35 5.34 14.15
CA LEU A 29 3.68 4.32 14.96
C LEU A 29 2.97 4.92 16.17
N ALA A 30 1.68 4.61 16.31
CA ALA A 30 0.85 5.06 17.43
C ALA A 30 1.09 4.24 18.72
N LYS A 31 1.66 3.03 18.59
CA LYS A 31 1.91 2.08 19.66
C LYS A 31 3.17 1.26 19.38
N ASP A 32 3.68 0.60 20.41
CA ASP A 32 4.70 -0.44 20.27
C ASP A 32 4.14 -1.64 19.49
N LEU A 33 4.97 -2.24 18.64
CA LEU A 33 4.66 -3.46 17.90
C LEU A 33 5.37 -4.69 18.51
N PRO A 34 4.82 -5.91 18.39
CA PRO A 34 5.39 -7.12 18.99
C PRO A 34 6.81 -7.47 18.52
N ASN A 35 7.21 -6.96 17.35
CA ASN A 35 8.54 -7.13 16.78
C ASN A 35 9.58 -6.15 17.35
N GLY A 36 9.25 -5.40 18.41
CA GLY A 36 10.17 -4.50 19.11
C GLY A 36 10.22 -3.07 18.58
N ILE A 37 9.49 -2.75 17.51
CA ILE A 37 9.39 -1.39 16.97
C ILE A 37 8.54 -0.52 17.92
N LYS A 38 9.01 0.68 18.24
CA LYS A 38 8.46 1.53 19.31
C LYS A 38 7.50 2.59 18.79
N LYS A 39 6.56 2.99 19.65
CA LYS A 39 5.70 4.15 19.45
C LYS A 39 6.55 5.38 19.09
N GLY A 40 6.10 6.12 18.09
CA GLY A 40 6.77 7.33 17.61
C GLY A 40 7.88 7.08 16.58
N GLN A 41 8.25 5.83 16.30
CA GLN A 41 9.13 5.56 15.16
C GLN A 41 8.40 5.74 13.84
N GLU A 42 9.11 6.29 12.87
CA GLU A 42 8.67 6.38 11.48
C GLU A 42 8.92 5.05 10.78
N LEU A 43 7.90 4.60 10.06
CA LEU A 43 7.90 3.38 9.26
C LEU A 43 7.70 3.79 7.81
N ARG A 44 8.68 3.46 6.96
CA ARG A 44 8.56 3.62 5.52
C ARG A 44 8.12 2.30 4.93
N LEU A 45 6.89 2.26 4.44
CA LEU A 45 6.36 1.09 3.74
C LEU A 45 6.44 1.35 2.24
N LYS A 46 6.97 0.36 1.51
CA LYS A 46 6.88 0.31 0.06
C LYS A 46 6.19 -0.99 -0.31
N GLY A 47 5.05 -0.87 -0.96
CA GLY A 47 4.25 -2.00 -1.42
C GLY A 47 4.00 -1.91 -2.92
N LYS A 48 3.74 -3.06 -3.54
CA LYS A 48 3.16 -3.11 -4.88
C LYS A 48 1.87 -3.92 -4.81
N SER A 49 0.78 -3.33 -5.30
CA SER A 49 -0.50 -4.00 -5.45
C SER A 49 -0.83 -4.15 -6.94
N ILE A 50 -1.31 -5.32 -7.32
CA ILE A 50 -1.69 -5.64 -8.71
C ILE A 50 -3.20 -5.93 -8.73
N PHE A 51 -3.93 -5.12 -9.48
CA PHE A 51 -5.36 -5.24 -9.68
C PHE A 51 -5.63 -5.86 -11.07
N GLU A 52 -6.47 -6.89 -11.11
CA GLU A 52 -7.05 -7.42 -12.35
C GLU A 52 -8.51 -7.01 -12.43
N PHE A 53 -8.92 -6.41 -13.54
CA PHE A 53 -10.29 -5.99 -13.79
C PHE A 53 -11.00 -7.00 -14.71
N SER A 54 -12.29 -7.21 -14.45
CA SER A 54 -13.21 -7.91 -15.35
C SER A 54 -13.65 -7.01 -16.51
N LYS A 55 -14.33 -7.59 -17.50
CA LYS A 55 -14.84 -6.85 -18.66
C LYS A 55 -15.88 -5.78 -18.29
N ASP A 56 -16.59 -5.94 -17.18
CA ASP A 56 -17.53 -4.94 -16.63
C ASP A 56 -16.84 -3.90 -15.71
N GLY A 57 -15.50 -3.86 -15.70
CA GLY A 57 -14.73 -2.84 -14.99
C GLY A 57 -14.62 -3.05 -13.48
N LYS A 58 -15.07 -4.20 -12.95
CA LYS A 58 -14.96 -4.53 -11.52
C LYS A 58 -13.60 -5.16 -11.22
N ILE A 59 -13.13 -4.98 -9.99
CA ILE A 59 -11.93 -5.69 -9.52
C ILE A 59 -12.29 -7.17 -9.38
N LYS A 60 -11.61 -8.01 -10.14
CA LYS A 60 -11.72 -9.48 -10.12
C LYS A 60 -10.61 -10.12 -9.29
N LYS A 61 -9.43 -9.49 -9.20
CA LYS A 61 -8.29 -9.98 -8.42
C LYS A 61 -7.51 -8.81 -7.82
N LEU A 62 -7.02 -9.00 -6.61
CA LEU A 62 -6.03 -8.16 -5.94
C LEU A 62 -4.90 -9.05 -5.45
N VAL A 63 -3.66 -8.69 -5.76
CA VAL A 63 -2.45 -9.33 -5.24
C VAL A 63 -1.53 -8.28 -4.65
N ASP A 64 -1.19 -8.44 -3.38
CA ASP A 64 -0.17 -7.63 -2.72
C ASP A 64 1.18 -8.35 -2.78
N VAL A 65 2.22 -7.61 -3.19
CA VAL A 65 3.59 -8.10 -3.28
C VAL A 65 4.42 -7.35 -2.25
N SER A 66 4.76 -8.06 -1.17
CA SER A 66 5.78 -7.65 -0.21
C SER A 66 7.16 -8.16 -0.69
N ARG A 67 8.18 -7.29 -0.67
CA ARG A 67 9.58 -7.69 -0.77
C ARG A 67 10.24 -7.59 0.59
#